data_AF-A0A7V9DIJ2-F1
#
_entry.id   AF-A0A7V9DIJ2-F1
#
_cell.length_a   1.000
_cell.length_b   1.000
_cell.length_c   1.000
_cell.angle_alpha   90.00
_cell.angle_beta   90.00
_cell.angle_gamma   90.00
#
_symmetry.space_group_name_H-M   'P 1'
#
loop_
_entity.id
_entity.type
_entity.pdbx_description
1 polymer ?
#
loop_
_entity_poly.entity_id
_entity_poly.type
_entity_poly.pdbx_seq_one_letter_code
_entity_poly.pdbx_strand_id
1 'polypeptide(L)'
;GSTELRLALDLRDESWDGAVVAPAVRVNDWDGPAPFRYLRFREPPYSAKQLEQLAARIRAQLDDGLDVFAYFRHEDEPAAPASAARLLQLVGQDLLTRP
;
A
#
# COMPACT_ATOMS: atom_id res chain seq x y z
N GLY A 1 -8.61 -27.35 5.80
CA GLY A 1 -7.76 -27.69 4.64
C GLY A 1 -7.75 -26.49 3.73
N SER A 2 -6.56 -26.08 3.28
CA SER A 2 -6.23 -24.82 2.59
C SER A 2 -6.21 -23.58 3.50
N THR A 3 -5.01 -23.11 3.82
CA THR A 3 -4.81 -21.73 4.25
C THR A 3 -4.87 -20.90 2.97
N GLU A 4 -5.84 -20.00 2.83
CA GLU A 4 -5.94 -19.14 1.65
C GLU A 4 -4.72 -18.21 1.58
N LEU A 5 -3.76 -18.58 0.75
CA LEU A 5 -2.54 -17.81 0.55
C LEU A 5 -2.86 -16.55 -0.25
N ARG A 6 -2.60 -15.38 0.35
CA ARG A 6 -2.71 -14.09 -0.34
C ARG A 6 -1.43 -13.83 -1.12
N LEU A 7 -1.55 -13.68 -2.44
CA LEU A 7 -0.44 -13.47 -3.36
C LEU A 7 -0.48 -12.07 -3.95
N ALA A 8 0.68 -11.41 -3.99
CA ALA A 8 0.88 -10.15 -4.69
C ALA A 8 2.02 -10.29 -5.72
N LEU A 9 1.76 -9.94 -6.98
CA LEU A 9 2.71 -10.03 -8.09
C LEU A 9 3.24 -8.65 -8.46
N ASP A 10 4.56 -8.50 -8.41
CA ASP A 10 5.28 -7.28 -8.73
C ASP A 10 5.82 -7.35 -10.17
N LEU A 11 4.91 -7.18 -11.14
CA LEU A 11 5.20 -7.22 -12.57
C LEU A 11 5.68 -5.83 -13.02
N ARG A 12 6.94 -5.73 -13.45
CA ARG A 12 7.61 -4.42 -13.69
C ARG A 12 7.95 -4.11 -15.15
N ASP A 13 7.77 -5.08 -16.03
CA ASP A 13 8.00 -4.91 -17.45
C ASP A 13 6.67 -4.63 -18.16
N GLU A 14 6.67 -3.72 -19.13
CA GLU A 14 5.46 -3.29 -19.87
C GLU A 14 4.79 -4.45 -20.64
N SER A 15 5.53 -5.52 -20.96
CA SER A 15 4.96 -6.73 -21.55
C SER A 15 3.88 -7.40 -20.69
N TRP A 16 3.80 -7.04 -19.41
CA TRP A 16 2.77 -7.51 -18.47
C TRP A 16 1.58 -6.56 -18.33
N ASP A 17 1.50 -5.50 -19.12
CA ASP A 17 0.36 -4.58 -19.06
C ASP A 17 -0.92 -5.26 -19.59
N GLY A 18 -2.01 -5.09 -18.84
CA GLY A 18 -3.27 -5.79 -19.09
C GLY A 18 -3.31 -7.26 -18.66
N ALA A 19 -2.23 -7.83 -18.11
CA ALA A 19 -2.21 -9.20 -17.62
C ALA A 19 -3.22 -9.39 -16.46
N VAL A 20 -4.06 -10.42 -16.58
CA VAL A 20 -4.96 -10.85 -15.50
C VAL A 20 -4.14 -11.63 -14.47
N VAL A 21 -4.13 -11.15 -13.22
CA VAL A 21 -3.34 -11.75 -12.12
C VAL A 21 -4.18 -12.52 -11.10
N ALA A 22 -5.49 -12.61 -11.29
CA ALA A 22 -6.39 -13.31 -10.36
C ALA A 22 -6.00 -14.80 -10.19
N PRO A 23 -6.07 -15.36 -8.96
CA PRO A 23 -6.60 -14.76 -7.73
C PRO A 23 -5.59 -13.88 -6.96
N ALA A 24 -4.38 -13.66 -7.47
CA ALA A 24 -3.42 -12.73 -6.88
C ALA A 24 -3.78 -11.26 -7.19
N VAL A 25 -3.11 -10.34 -6.50
CA VAL A 25 -3.20 -8.89 -6.77
C VAL A 25 -1.94 -8.40 -7.46
N ARG A 26 -2.06 -7.34 -8.27
CA ARG A 26 -0.89 -6.62 -8.77
C ARG A 26 -0.41 -5.66 -7.68
N VAL A 27 0.89 -5.61 -7.45
CA VAL A 27 1.48 -4.63 -6.53
C VAL A 27 1.15 -3.21 -7.01
N ASN A 28 0.78 -2.32 -6.08
CA ASN A 28 0.34 -0.94 -6.33
C ASN A 28 -0.98 -0.79 -7.10
N ASP A 29 -1.74 -1.87 -7.30
CA ASP A 29 -3.13 -1.76 -7.74
C ASP A 29 -4.00 -1.35 -6.55
N TRP A 30 -4.57 -0.16 -6.63
CA TRP A 30 -5.41 0.44 -5.60
C TRP A 30 -6.89 0.13 -5.78
N ASP A 31 -7.29 -0.29 -6.98
CA ASP A 31 -8.68 -0.38 -7.39
C ASP A 31 -9.06 -1.83 -7.74
N GLY A 32 -8.13 -2.77 -7.51
CA GLY A 32 -8.32 -4.20 -7.73
C GLY A 32 -9.44 -4.82 -6.86
N PRO A 33 -10.08 -5.90 -7.34
CA PRO A 33 -11.27 -6.49 -6.70
C PRO A 33 -10.96 -7.34 -5.45
N ALA A 34 -9.69 -7.57 -5.13
CA ALA A 34 -9.29 -8.41 -4.00
C ALA A 34 -9.55 -7.71 -2.64
N PRO A 35 -9.76 -8.49 -1.55
CA PRO A 35 -10.04 -7.94 -0.22
C PRO A 35 -8.80 -7.33 0.48
N PHE A 36 -7.73 -7.05 -0.27
CA PHE A 36 -6.52 -6.44 0.27
C PHE A 36 -5.78 -5.63 -0.79
N ARG A 37 -4.86 -4.78 -0.32
CA ARG A 37 -3.92 -4.00 -1.13
C ARG A 37 -2.49 -4.32 -0.73
N TYR A 38 -1.61 -4.43 -1.72
CA TYR A 38 -0.18 -4.62 -1.51
C TYR A 38 0.58 -3.48 -2.18
N LEU A 39 1.06 -2.54 -1.38
CA LEU A 39 1.65 -1.29 -1.81
C LEU A 39 3.16 -1.28 -1.56
N ARG A 40 3.92 -0.87 -2.58
CA ARG A 40 5.37 -0.69 -2.54
C ARG A 40 5.74 0.70 -3.06
N PHE A 41 6.17 1.55 -2.14
CA PHE A 41 6.62 2.91 -2.40
C PHE A 41 8.13 2.91 -2.71
N ARG A 42 8.53 3.38 -3.89
CA ARG A 42 9.89 3.23 -4.45
C ARG A 42 10.51 4.52 -4.98
N GLU A 43 9.82 5.64 -4.86
CA GLU A 43 10.25 6.92 -5.42
C GLU A 43 10.39 7.93 -4.28
N PRO A 44 11.42 7.78 -3.43
CA PRO A 44 11.76 8.81 -2.46
C PRO A 44 12.37 10.04 -3.16
N PRO A 45 12.43 11.19 -2.47
CA PRO A 45 11.89 11.43 -1.14
C PRO A 45 10.36 11.65 -1.15
N TYR A 46 9.69 11.21 -0.09
CA TYR A 46 8.26 11.49 0.13
C TYR A 46 8.10 12.77 0.97
N SER A 47 7.52 13.79 0.37
CA SER A 47 7.13 15.02 1.09
C SER A 47 6.01 14.76 2.09
N ALA A 48 5.85 15.65 3.08
CA ALA A 48 4.76 15.57 4.05
C ALA A 48 3.38 15.51 3.37
N LYS A 49 3.17 16.32 2.32
CA LYS A 49 1.94 16.34 1.52
C LYS A 49 1.67 15.01 0.81
N GLN A 50 2.71 14.36 0.26
CA GLN A 50 2.55 13.04 -0.36
C GLN A 50 2.18 11.98 0.69
N LEU A 51 2.77 12.04 1.89
CA LEU A 51 2.40 11.13 2.98
C LEU A 51 0.96 11.35 3.47
N GLU A 52 0.48 12.59 3.52
CA GLU A 52 -0.92 12.91 3.84
C GLU A 52 -1.89 12.36 2.79
N GLN A 53 -1.56 12.51 1.51
CA GLN A 53 -2.35 11.96 0.40
C GLN A 53 -2.39 10.43 0.43
N LEU A 54 -1.24 9.79 0.68
CA LEU A 54 -1.17 8.34 0.85
C LEU A 54 -2.00 7.89 2.05
N ALA A 55 -1.92 8.59 3.19
CA ALA A 55 -2.69 8.27 4.38
C ALA A 55 -4.20 8.35 4.09
N ALA A 56 -4.66 9.43 3.44
CA ALA A 56 -6.07 9.59 3.08
C ALA A 56 -6.56 8.46 2.17
N ARG A 57 -5.77 8.07 1.15
CA ARG A 57 -6.14 6.98 0.25
C ARG A 57 -6.14 5.63 0.97
N ILE A 58 -5.17 5.35 1.83
CA ILE A 58 -5.11 4.12 2.63
C ILE A 58 -6.31 4.03 3.58
N ARG A 59 -6.68 5.13 4.23
CA ARG A 59 -7.86 5.16 5.13
C ARG A 59 -9.14 4.79 4.39
N ALA A 60 -9.36 5.32 3.18
CA ALA A 60 -10.52 4.94 2.38
C ALA A 60 -10.58 3.41 2.13
N GLN A 61 -9.44 2.76 1.85
CA GLN A 61 -9.39 1.30 1.70
C GLN A 61 -9.70 0.56 3.00
N LEU A 62 -9.18 1.05 4.14
CA LEU A 62 -9.46 0.47 5.46
C LEU A 62 -10.95 0.64 5.84
N ASP A 63 -11.56 1.76 5.47
CA ASP A 63 -12.99 2.05 5.69
C ASP A 63 -13.90 1.12 4.88
N ASP A 64 -13.45 0.72 3.70
CA ASP A 64 -14.10 -0.32 2.87
C ASP A 64 -13.85 -1.75 3.40
N GLY A 65 -13.15 -1.89 4.54
CA GLY A 65 -12.86 -3.17 5.19
C GLY A 65 -11.72 -3.97 4.56
N LEU A 66 -10.88 -3.33 3.74
CA LEU A 66 -9.75 -3.97 3.07
C LEU A 66 -8.51 -4.00 3.96
N ASP A 67 -7.73 -5.08 3.89
CA ASP A 67 -6.39 -5.11 4.49
C ASP A 67 -5.38 -4.36 3.62
N VAL A 68 -4.56 -3.48 4.22
CA VAL A 68 -3.51 -2.75 3.47
C VAL A 68 -2.12 -3.11 3.99
N PHE A 69 -1.31 -3.69 3.12
CA PHE A 69 0.11 -3.97 3.36
C PHE A 69 0.95 -2.94 2.59
N ALA A 70 1.55 -1.98 3.29
CA ALA A 70 2.29 -0.87 2.68
C ALA A 70 3.76 -0.85 3.11
N TYR A 71 4.67 -0.84 2.14
CA TYR A 71 6.10 -0.89 2.37
C TYR A 71 6.85 0.20 1.61
N PHE A 72 7.73 0.92 2.30
CA PHE A 72 8.72 1.78 1.67
C PHE A 72 9.96 0.96 1.31
N ARG A 73 10.45 1.10 0.08
CA ARG A 73 11.72 0.51 -0.34
C ARG A 73 12.84 1.11 0.52
N HIS A 74 13.73 0.27 1.02
CA HIS A 74 14.99 0.73 1.56
C HIS A 74 15.87 1.16 0.40
N GLU A 75 16.23 2.44 0.38
CA GLU A 75 17.25 2.99 -0.50
C GLU A 75 18.46 3.39 0.34
N ASP A 76 19.53 3.81 -0.33
CA ASP A 76 20.81 4.17 0.31
C ASP A 76 20.66 5.31 1.32
N GLU A 77 19.63 6.15 1.19
CA GLU A 77 19.26 7.15 2.18
C GLU A 77 18.31 6.57 3.27
N PRO A 78 18.57 6.82 4.57
CA PRO A 78 17.82 6.24 5.70
C PRO A 78 16.41 6.84 5.92
N ALA A 79 15.79 7.44 4.90
CA ALA A 79 14.50 8.12 5.02
C ALA A 79 13.28 7.17 5.05
N ALA A 80 13.44 5.92 4.62
CA ALA A 80 12.33 4.96 4.50
C ALA A 80 11.66 4.63 5.86
N PRO A 81 12.39 4.31 6.95
CA PRO A 81 11.77 4.09 8.26
C PRO A 81 11.02 5.30 8.79
N ALA A 82 11.56 6.51 8.62
CA ALA A 82 10.91 7.74 9.05
C ALA A 82 9.61 8.00 8.29
N SER A 83 9.61 7.78 6.97
CA SER A 83 8.42 7.88 6.12
C SER A 83 7.35 6.87 6.54
N ALA A 84 7.74 5.62 6.80
CA ALA A 84 6.84 4.57 7.27
C ALA A 84 6.20 4.91 8.62
N ALA A 85 7.00 5.35 9.58
CA ALA A 85 6.52 5.77 10.89
C ALA A 85 5.55 6.96 10.79
N ARG A 86 5.88 7.96 9.94
CA ARG A 86 5.02 9.12 9.73
C ARG A 86 3.70 8.74 9.05
N LEU A 87 3.73 7.86 8.05
CA LEU A 87 2.52 7.36 7.40
C LEU A 87 1.63 6.61 8.39
N LEU A 88 2.22 5.73 9.21
CA LEU A 88 1.47 4.98 10.22
C LEU A 88 0.81 5.91 11.25
N GLN A 89 1.52 6.95 11.71
CA GLN A 89 0.94 7.98 12.57
C GLN A 89 -0.24 8.69 11.92
N LEU A 90 -0.09 9.13 10.67
CA LEU A 90 -1.17 9.79 9.94
C LEU A 90 -2.39 8.87 9.79
N VAL A 91 -2.19 7.60 9.46
CA VAL A 91 -3.28 6.63 9.36
C VAL A 91 -3.95 6.41 10.73
N GLY A 92 -3.15 6.21 11.79
CA GLY A 92 -3.65 5.90 13.14
C GLY A 92 -4.25 7.07 13.93
N GLN A 93 -3.73 8.29 13.78
CA GLN A 93 -4.29 9.48 14.45
C GLN A 93 -5.76 9.69 14.08
N ASP A 94 -6.09 9.51 12.81
CA ASP A 94 -7.44 9.70 12.28
C ASP A 94 -8.39 8.56 12.71
N LEU A 95 -7.87 7.34 12.90
CA LEU A 95 -8.65 6.21 13.44
C LEU A 95 -9.00 6.39 14.93
N LEU A 96 -8.14 7.06 15.71
CA LEU A 96 -8.33 7.29 17.15
C LEU A 96 -9.20 8.51 17.46
N THR A 97 -9.37 9.45 16.52
CA THR A 97 -10.27 10.60 16.66
C THR A 97 -11.69 10.34 16.17
N ARG A 98 -12.06 9.09 15.87
CA ARG A 98 -13.43 8.72 15.48
C ARG A 98 -14.34 8.57 16.70
N PRO A 99 -15.60 9.04 16.65
CA PRO A 99 -16.62 8.75 17.66
C PRO A 99 -17.08 7.28 17.64
#